data_AF-X1SVJ4-F1
#
_entry.id   AF-X1SVJ4-F1
#
_cell.length_a   1.000
_cell.length_b   1.000
_cell.length_c   1.000
_cell.angle_alpha   90.00
_cell.angle_beta   90.00
_cell.angle_gamma   90.00
#
_symmetry.space_group_name_H-M   'P 1'
#
loop_
_entity.id
_entity.type
_entity.pdbx_description
1 polymer ?
#
loop_
_entity_poly.entity_id
_entity_poly.type
_entity_poly.pdbx_seq_one_letter_code
_entity_poly.pdbx_strand_id
1 'polypeptide(L)'
;SWIVFPGNIQGRHIHECGPKGSVLVEIEEGEITAVEHCTLDVMRWAECIVDVTGCNSDDTLLESISQAISDTNNQNNGMPLAVRIELHGMCGIHSSLLADNDYWINQIRAQISDQSAGKIWVEKIRVLTQVHHERSETDEALGGFFERISNIDTNENTIDDLAISLSDLKNKLPLKEGNLRDLFAFDKPEYRGQIFEDIKAIIFERLFSGETNQ
;
A
#
# COMPACT_ATOMS: atom_id res chain seq x y z
N SER A 1 25.69 14.86 -31.96
CA SER A 1 24.29 14.77 -32.38
C SER A 1 23.41 14.79 -31.16
N TRP A 2 22.26 15.45 -31.23
CA TRP A 2 21.28 15.46 -30.15
C TRP A 2 20.24 14.37 -30.37
N ILE A 3 19.83 13.71 -29.30
CA ILE A 3 18.67 12.82 -29.29
C ILE A 3 17.84 13.23 -28.09
N VAL A 4 16.63 13.72 -28.33
CA VAL A 4 15.70 14.20 -27.31
C VAL A 4 14.49 13.28 -27.27
N PHE A 5 14.15 12.80 -26.08
CA PHE A 5 12.95 12.04 -25.82
C PHE A 5 12.00 12.90 -24.97
N PRO A 6 10.97 13.53 -25.57
CA PRO A 6 10.08 14.45 -24.85
C PRO A 6 9.13 13.74 -23.89
N GLY A 7 9.05 12.40 -23.94
CA GLY A 7 8.13 11.62 -23.13
C GLY A 7 6.68 11.73 -23.63
N ASN A 8 5.75 11.65 -22.69
CA ASN A 8 4.32 11.82 -22.93
C ASN A 8 3.82 13.15 -22.39
N ILE A 9 2.66 13.61 -22.89
CA ILE A 9 2.03 14.87 -22.48
C ILE A 9 1.18 14.74 -21.21
N GLN A 10 0.77 13.51 -20.86
CA GLN A 10 -0.04 13.21 -19.69
C GLN A 10 0.21 11.78 -19.23
N GLY A 11 0.41 11.62 -17.92
CA GLY A 11 0.62 10.33 -17.31
C GLY A 11 -0.67 9.50 -17.27
N ARG A 12 -0.60 8.21 -17.58
CA ARG A 12 -1.78 7.31 -17.57
C ARG A 12 -1.81 6.31 -16.41
N HIS A 13 -0.72 6.20 -15.66
CA HIS A 13 -0.62 5.26 -14.55
C HIS A 13 0.35 5.77 -13.48
N ILE A 14 0.26 5.18 -12.29
CA ILE A 14 1.07 5.55 -11.12
C ILE A 14 2.59 5.52 -11.36
N HIS A 15 3.09 4.67 -12.26
CA HIS A 15 4.53 4.64 -12.59
C HIS A 15 4.98 5.78 -13.53
N GLU A 16 4.06 6.67 -13.91
CA GLU A 16 4.31 7.86 -14.71
C GLU A 16 4.15 9.13 -13.85
N CYS A 17 4.74 9.15 -12.66
CA CYS A 17 4.78 10.33 -11.79
C CYS A 17 5.55 11.50 -12.42
N GLY A 18 5.35 12.68 -11.84
CA GLY A 18 6.06 13.92 -12.17
C GLY A 18 5.52 14.67 -13.40
N PRO A 19 6.10 15.84 -13.72
CA PRO A 19 5.64 16.71 -14.78
C PRO A 19 5.68 16.03 -16.16
N LYS A 20 4.58 16.10 -16.90
CA LYS A 20 4.49 15.61 -18.29
C LYS A 20 4.32 16.75 -19.28
N GLY A 21 4.80 16.57 -20.51
CA GLY A 21 4.93 17.70 -21.42
C GLY A 21 5.56 17.40 -22.76
N SER A 22 6.17 18.43 -23.31
CA SER A 22 6.91 18.41 -24.57
C SER A 22 8.23 19.13 -24.41
N VAL A 23 9.11 19.04 -25.40
CA VAL A 23 10.37 19.78 -25.42
C VAL A 23 10.33 20.83 -26.53
N LEU A 24 10.62 22.07 -26.18
CA LEU A 24 10.89 23.16 -27.11
C LEU A 24 12.38 23.17 -27.44
N VAL A 25 12.71 23.18 -28.73
CA VAL A 25 14.09 23.24 -29.22
C VAL A 25 14.24 24.49 -30.06
N GLU A 26 15.22 25.31 -29.71
CA GLU A 26 15.59 26.51 -30.46
C GLU A 26 16.83 26.22 -31.31
N ILE A 27 16.81 26.70 -32.55
CA ILE A 27 17.87 26.46 -33.55
C ILE A 27 18.24 27.79 -34.18
N GLU A 28 19.51 28.17 -34.11
CA GLU A 28 20.07 29.35 -34.77
C GLU A 28 21.25 28.92 -35.64
N GLU A 29 21.29 29.44 -36.87
CA GLU A 29 22.36 29.15 -37.85
C GLU A 29 22.63 27.64 -38.08
N GLY A 30 21.63 26.79 -37.86
CA GLY A 30 21.73 25.34 -38.04
C GLY A 30 22.23 24.58 -36.80
N GLU A 31 22.51 25.29 -35.70
CA GLU A 31 22.93 24.73 -34.42
C GLU A 31 21.83 24.86 -33.37
N ILE A 32 21.71 23.87 -32.48
CA ILE A 32 20.75 23.91 -31.36
C ILE A 32 21.29 24.88 -30.30
N THR A 33 20.51 25.91 -29.97
CA THR A 33 20.87 26.94 -28.98
C THR A 33 20.21 26.73 -27.62
N ALA A 34 19.00 26.15 -27.60
CA ALA A 34 18.30 25.83 -26.37
C ALA A 34 17.42 24.58 -26.51
N VAL A 35 17.22 23.89 -25.39
CA VAL A 35 16.34 22.73 -25.24
C VAL A 35 15.64 22.85 -23.89
N GLU A 36 14.34 23.13 -23.88
CA GLU A 36 13.54 23.36 -22.67
C GLU A 36 12.36 22.39 -22.59
N HIS A 37 12.10 21.82 -21.41
CA HIS A 37 10.89 21.02 -21.18
C HIS A 37 9.70 21.91 -20.79
N CYS A 38 8.69 21.93 -21.65
CA CYS A 38 7.43 22.62 -21.42
C CYS A 38 6.41 21.65 -20.81
N THR A 39 6.01 21.91 -19.57
CA THR A 39 5.01 21.10 -18.86
C THR A 39 3.60 21.40 -19.41
N LEU A 40 2.84 20.36 -19.75
CA LEU A 40 1.50 20.44 -20.36
C LEU A 40 0.43 19.64 -19.59
N ASP A 41 0.82 18.89 -18.56
CA ASP A 41 -0.11 18.08 -17.78
C ASP A 41 -1.16 18.91 -17.03
N VAL A 42 -2.35 18.34 -16.89
CA VAL A 42 -3.47 18.95 -16.14
C VAL A 42 -3.72 18.26 -14.81
N MET A 43 -3.12 17.08 -14.61
CA MET A 43 -3.11 16.33 -13.36
C MET A 43 -1.85 15.47 -13.27
N ARG A 44 -1.43 15.12 -12.06
CA ARG A 44 -0.25 14.28 -11.84
C ARG A 44 -0.57 13.02 -11.06
N TRP A 45 0.16 11.97 -11.39
CA TRP A 45 0.29 10.81 -10.52
C TRP A 45 1.32 11.11 -9.44
N ALA A 46 1.02 10.74 -8.20
CA ALA A 46 1.93 10.88 -7.07
C ALA A 46 1.84 9.70 -6.12
N GLU A 47 2.99 9.34 -5.55
CA GLU A 47 3.06 8.42 -4.42
C GLU A 47 3.19 9.25 -3.14
N CYS A 48 2.40 8.90 -2.14
CA CYS A 48 2.37 9.54 -0.83
C CYS A 48 2.72 8.50 0.22
N ILE A 49 3.95 8.54 0.71
CA ILE A 49 4.44 7.67 1.77
C ILE A 49 4.13 8.35 3.10
N VAL A 50 3.43 7.64 3.98
CA VAL A 50 3.02 8.13 5.29
C VAL A 50 3.65 7.24 6.35
N ASP A 51 4.54 7.81 7.17
CA ASP A 51 5.00 7.15 8.38
C ASP A 51 3.95 7.33 9.47
N VAL A 52 3.41 6.21 9.94
CA VAL A 52 2.40 6.15 11.01
C VAL A 52 2.97 5.50 12.27
N THR A 53 4.30 5.47 12.41
CA THR A 53 4.97 4.93 13.58
C THR A 53 4.49 5.63 14.85
N GLY A 54 4.01 4.86 15.82
CA GLY A 54 3.47 5.38 17.08
C GLY A 54 2.05 5.94 17.00
N CYS A 55 1.38 5.90 15.85
CA CYS A 55 -0.05 6.22 15.76
C CYS A 55 -0.88 5.17 16.51
N ASN A 56 -1.66 5.62 17.49
CA ASN A 56 -2.43 4.77 18.40
C ASN A 56 -3.95 5.08 18.39
N SER A 57 -4.37 6.03 17.55
CA SER A 57 -5.78 6.39 17.36
C SER A 57 -6.06 6.82 15.93
N ASP A 58 -7.34 6.78 15.56
CA ASP A 58 -7.87 7.27 14.29
C ASP A 58 -7.41 8.70 14.01
N ASP A 59 -7.57 9.60 14.98
CA ASP A 59 -7.18 11.01 14.83
C ASP A 59 -5.69 11.15 14.49
N THR A 60 -4.80 10.44 15.20
CA THR A 60 -3.36 10.54 14.95
C THR A 60 -2.95 9.99 13.59
N LEU A 61 -3.67 8.98 13.07
CA LEU A 61 -3.43 8.47 11.72
C LEU A 61 -3.87 9.49 10.66
N LEU A 62 -5.08 9.99 10.82
CA LEU A 62 -5.70 10.93 9.91
C LEU A 62 -4.91 12.25 9.84
N GLU A 63 -4.38 12.73 10.96
CA GLU A 63 -3.47 13.88 11.00
C GLU A 63 -2.18 13.62 10.21
N SER A 64 -1.53 12.46 10.42
CA SER A 64 -0.31 12.08 9.68
C SER A 64 -0.55 12.00 8.16
N ILE A 65 -1.69 11.43 7.75
CA ILE A 65 -2.08 11.37 6.34
C ILE A 65 -2.32 12.78 5.78
N SER A 66 -3.05 13.63 6.50
CA SER A 66 -3.32 15.01 6.06
C SER A 66 -2.05 15.83 5.88
N GLN A 67 -1.07 15.65 6.78
CA GLN A 67 0.21 16.33 6.65
C GLN A 67 0.97 15.84 5.41
N ALA A 68 1.10 14.52 5.24
CA ALA A 68 1.78 13.93 4.09
C ALA A 68 1.13 14.31 2.75
N ILE A 69 -0.21 14.40 2.69
CA ILE A 69 -0.95 14.86 1.52
C ILE A 69 -0.68 16.33 1.22
N SER A 70 -0.61 17.19 2.25
CA SER A 70 -0.24 18.61 2.07
C SER A 70 1.14 18.74 1.46
N ASP A 71 2.11 17.97 1.97
CA ASP A 71 3.48 17.99 1.48
C ASP A 71 3.57 17.46 0.05
N THR A 72 2.85 16.38 -0.26
CA THR A 72 2.76 15.80 -1.62
C THR A 72 2.14 16.81 -2.62
N ASN A 73 1.11 17.54 -2.20
CA ASN A 73 0.47 18.56 -3.01
C ASN A 73 1.42 19.75 -3.29
N ASN A 74 2.15 20.18 -2.27
CA ASN A 74 3.14 21.26 -2.39
C ASN A 74 4.29 20.86 -3.33
N GLN A 75 4.79 19.64 -3.23
CA GLN A 75 5.83 19.10 -4.14
C GLN A 75 5.37 19.04 -5.60
N ASN A 76 4.06 18.96 -5.83
CA ASN A 76 3.46 18.95 -7.16
C ASN A 76 2.86 20.32 -7.56
N ASN A 77 3.29 21.41 -6.91
CA ASN A 77 2.88 22.78 -7.20
C ASN A 77 1.36 23.01 -7.15
N GLY A 78 0.64 22.27 -6.31
CA GLY A 78 -0.82 22.42 -6.16
C GLY A 78 -1.64 21.89 -7.34
N MET A 79 -1.03 21.14 -8.26
CA MET A 79 -1.73 20.50 -9.37
C MET A 79 -2.73 19.46 -8.86
N PRO A 80 -3.86 19.22 -9.56
CA PRO A 80 -4.72 18.08 -9.27
C PRO A 80 -3.94 16.76 -9.28
N LEU A 81 -4.18 15.89 -8.31
CA LEU A 81 -3.41 14.66 -8.13
C LEU A 81 -4.29 13.41 -8.17
N ALA A 82 -3.76 12.35 -8.75
CA ALA A 82 -4.14 10.97 -8.49
C ALA A 82 -3.06 10.35 -7.60
N VAL A 83 -3.39 10.08 -6.34
CA VAL A 83 -2.42 9.69 -5.32
C VAL A 83 -2.57 8.23 -4.92
N ARG A 84 -1.45 7.52 -4.88
CA ARG A 84 -1.32 6.25 -4.15
C ARG A 84 -0.74 6.53 -2.76
N ILE A 85 -1.47 6.13 -1.73
CA ILE A 85 -1.05 6.29 -0.34
C ILE A 85 -0.45 4.97 0.13
N GLU A 86 0.70 5.04 0.77
CA GLU A 86 1.31 3.90 1.44
C GLU A 86 1.54 4.24 2.92
N LEU A 87 0.91 3.48 3.81
CA LEU A 87 1.06 3.62 5.25
C LEU A 87 2.16 2.68 5.72
N HIS A 88 3.19 3.22 6.37
CA HIS A 88 4.37 2.48 6.84
C HIS A 88 4.60 2.70 8.33
N GLY A 89 5.28 1.76 8.97
CA GLY A 89 5.73 1.92 10.36
C GLY A 89 4.97 1.07 11.38
N MET A 90 5.47 1.08 12.62
CA MET A 90 4.91 0.30 13.72
C MET A 90 3.83 1.10 14.45
N CYS A 91 2.58 0.65 14.43
CA CYS A 91 1.47 1.41 14.99
C CYS A 91 0.51 0.55 15.82
N GLY A 92 -0.12 1.16 16.83
CA GLY A 92 -1.10 0.47 17.68
C GLY A 92 -2.42 0.19 16.97
N ILE A 93 -2.69 0.91 15.87
CA ILE A 93 -3.93 0.77 15.07
C ILE A 93 -3.81 -0.23 13.92
N HIS A 94 -2.67 -0.95 13.79
CA HIS A 94 -2.44 -1.90 12.70
C HIS A 94 -3.58 -2.91 12.53
N SER A 95 -4.03 -3.54 13.63
CA SER A 95 -5.10 -4.52 13.59
C SER A 95 -6.43 -3.92 13.12
N SER A 96 -6.73 -2.66 13.49
CA SER A 96 -7.92 -1.94 13.03
C SER A 96 -7.86 -1.65 11.53
N LEU A 97 -6.68 -1.22 11.03
CA LEU A 97 -6.46 -0.95 9.61
C LEU A 97 -6.70 -2.18 8.72
N LEU A 98 -6.39 -3.38 9.22
CA LEU A 98 -6.62 -4.63 8.50
C LEU A 98 -8.04 -5.18 8.68
N ALA A 99 -8.65 -5.00 9.86
CA ALA A 99 -9.95 -5.57 10.17
C ALA A 99 -11.11 -4.87 9.42
N ASP A 100 -11.04 -3.55 9.24
CA ASP A 100 -12.11 -2.77 8.60
C ASP A 100 -11.57 -1.88 7.46
N ASN A 101 -11.09 -2.54 6.41
CA ASN A 101 -10.42 -1.87 5.29
C ASN A 101 -11.34 -0.86 4.58
N ASP A 102 -12.62 -1.19 4.41
CA ASP A 102 -13.58 -0.32 3.73
C ASP A 102 -13.89 0.94 4.55
N TYR A 103 -14.04 0.83 5.87
CA TYR A 103 -14.18 2.00 6.75
C TYR A 103 -13.00 2.94 6.57
N TRP A 104 -11.77 2.43 6.66
CA TRP A 104 -10.56 3.25 6.57
C TRP A 104 -10.38 3.89 5.21
N ILE A 105 -10.63 3.15 4.12
CA ILE A 105 -10.58 3.71 2.76
C ILE A 105 -11.56 4.87 2.63
N ASN A 106 -12.79 4.72 3.14
CA ASN A 106 -13.81 5.75 3.04
C ASN A 106 -13.48 6.98 3.91
N GLN A 107 -12.99 6.77 5.14
CA GLN A 107 -12.57 7.87 6.02
C GLN A 107 -11.42 8.66 5.40
N ILE A 108 -10.37 7.99 4.94
CA ILE A 108 -9.20 8.63 4.32
C ILE A 108 -9.61 9.41 3.05
N ARG A 109 -10.47 8.82 2.21
CA ARG A 109 -10.98 9.49 1.00
C ARG A 109 -11.81 10.72 1.34
N ALA A 110 -12.71 10.64 2.31
CA ALA A 110 -13.55 11.76 2.72
C ALA A 110 -12.69 12.92 3.21
N GLN A 111 -11.74 12.65 4.10
CA GLN A 111 -10.85 13.67 4.62
C GLN A 111 -9.97 14.33 3.55
N ILE A 112 -9.38 13.54 2.65
CA ILE A 112 -8.55 14.08 1.57
C ILE A 112 -9.39 14.90 0.59
N SER A 113 -10.61 14.45 0.29
CA SER A 113 -11.53 15.21 -0.56
C SER A 113 -11.85 16.57 0.04
N ASP A 114 -12.16 16.62 1.34
CA ASP A 114 -12.47 17.87 2.05
C ASP A 114 -11.25 18.80 2.14
N GLN A 115 -10.10 18.26 2.55
CA GLN A 115 -8.85 19.02 2.67
C GLN A 115 -8.37 19.60 1.33
N SER A 116 -8.54 18.86 0.23
CA SER A 116 -8.07 19.26 -1.10
C SER A 116 -9.12 20.00 -1.93
N ALA A 117 -10.32 20.23 -1.39
CA ALA A 117 -11.48 20.71 -2.14
C ALA A 117 -11.72 19.92 -3.44
N GLY A 118 -11.58 18.59 -3.37
CA GLY A 118 -11.77 17.66 -4.48
C GLY A 118 -10.64 17.64 -5.53
N LYS A 119 -9.51 18.31 -5.30
CA LYS A 119 -8.37 18.32 -6.25
C LYS A 119 -7.51 17.06 -6.19
N ILE A 120 -7.57 16.31 -5.09
CA ILE A 120 -6.78 15.10 -4.89
C ILE A 120 -7.71 13.90 -4.88
N TRP A 121 -7.48 12.99 -5.82
CA TRP A 121 -8.16 11.71 -5.93
C TRP A 121 -7.26 10.59 -5.39
N VAL A 122 -7.80 9.75 -4.50
CA VAL A 122 -7.07 8.59 -3.97
C VAL A 122 -7.26 7.40 -4.90
N GLU A 123 -6.20 7.04 -5.62
CA GLU A 123 -6.19 5.86 -6.49
C GLU A 123 -6.23 4.58 -5.66
N LYS A 124 -5.29 4.43 -4.72
CA LYS A 124 -5.14 3.24 -3.89
C LYS A 124 -4.52 3.60 -2.55
N ILE A 125 -4.90 2.84 -1.52
CA ILE A 125 -4.27 2.87 -0.20
C ILE A 125 -3.63 1.51 0.01
N ARG A 126 -2.36 1.49 0.41
CA ARG A 126 -1.62 0.29 0.79
C ARG A 126 -1.27 0.39 2.26
N VAL A 127 -1.64 -0.64 3.02
CA VAL A 127 -1.29 -0.76 4.43
C VAL A 127 -0.06 -1.65 4.51
N LEU A 128 1.08 -1.05 4.82
CA LEU A 128 2.39 -1.69 4.97
C LEU A 128 2.91 -1.48 6.41
N THR A 129 1.98 -1.39 7.36
CA THR A 129 2.27 -1.16 8.77
C THR A 129 2.56 -2.46 9.50
N GLN A 130 3.09 -2.36 10.72
CA GLN A 130 3.38 -3.50 11.59
C GLN A 130 2.77 -3.27 12.98
N VAL A 131 2.48 -4.36 13.69
CA VAL A 131 1.92 -4.29 15.05
C VAL A 131 2.94 -3.69 16.02
N HIS A 132 2.48 -2.78 16.89
CA HIS A 132 3.26 -2.29 18.02
C HIS A 132 3.05 -3.19 19.25
N HIS A 133 3.89 -4.22 19.44
CA HIS A 133 3.95 -5.01 20.68
C HIS A 133 5.37 -5.06 21.26
N GLU A 134 5.48 -5.09 22.58
CA GLU A 134 6.67 -5.60 23.27
C GLU A 134 6.78 -7.10 22.94
N ARG A 135 7.85 -7.45 22.22
CA ARG A 135 8.09 -8.76 21.58
C ARG A 135 7.90 -9.93 22.55
N SER A 136 7.01 -10.88 22.24
CA SER A 136 6.89 -12.16 22.97
C SER A 136 7.76 -13.26 22.31
N GLU A 137 8.11 -14.32 23.06
CA GLU A 137 8.86 -15.48 22.50
C GLU A 137 8.10 -16.18 21.36
N THR A 138 6.77 -16.12 21.37
CA THR A 138 5.90 -16.67 20.31
C THR A 138 6.02 -15.87 19.01
N ASP A 139 6.22 -14.56 19.08
CA ASP A 139 6.38 -13.69 17.91
C ASP A 139 7.70 -13.92 17.18
N GLU A 140 8.75 -14.33 17.90
CA GLU A 140 10.04 -14.65 17.29
C GLU A 140 9.98 -15.97 16.48
N ALA A 141 9.15 -16.92 16.93
CA ALA A 141 8.88 -18.15 16.20
C ALA A 141 7.98 -17.93 14.96
N LEU A 142 7.11 -16.91 14.99
CA LEU A 142 6.18 -16.57 13.90
C LEU A 142 6.74 -15.51 12.92
N GLY A 143 7.73 -14.71 13.32
CA GLY A 143 8.31 -13.65 12.49
C GLY A 143 8.86 -14.15 11.16
N GLY A 144 9.55 -15.31 11.18
CA GLY A 144 10.06 -15.94 9.96
C GLY A 144 8.98 -16.52 9.03
N PHE A 145 7.76 -16.69 9.54
CA PHE A 145 6.59 -17.12 8.74
C PHE A 145 5.92 -15.91 8.07
N PHE A 146 5.75 -14.80 8.80
CA PHE A 146 5.18 -13.57 8.25
C PHE A 146 6.08 -12.95 7.18
N GLU A 147 7.39 -12.94 7.38
CA GLU A 147 8.37 -12.47 6.38
C GLU A 147 8.35 -13.32 5.11
N ARG A 148 8.05 -14.62 5.21
CA ARG A 148 7.87 -15.47 4.03
C ARG A 148 6.55 -15.15 3.33
N ILE A 149 5.44 -15.04 4.06
CA ILE A 149 4.13 -14.71 3.49
C ILE A 149 4.11 -13.36 2.77
N SER A 150 4.80 -12.35 3.30
CA SER A 150 4.87 -11.01 2.68
C SER A 150 5.80 -10.96 1.47
N ASN A 151 6.74 -11.89 1.34
CA ASN A 151 7.65 -12.01 0.19
C ASN A 151 7.12 -12.95 -0.91
N ILE A 152 5.90 -13.47 -0.79
CA ILE A 152 5.28 -14.31 -1.82
C ILE A 152 4.69 -13.41 -2.90
N ASP A 153 5.44 -13.31 -4.00
CA ASP A 153 5.09 -12.54 -5.18
C ASP A 153 4.02 -13.27 -6.01
N THR A 154 2.99 -12.58 -6.50
CA THR A 154 1.75 -13.15 -7.08
C THR A 154 1.95 -13.82 -8.45
N ASN A 155 2.80 -14.86 -8.52
CA ASN A 155 2.97 -15.73 -9.68
C ASN A 155 2.22 -17.06 -9.47
N GLU A 156 1.75 -17.67 -10.57
CA GLU A 156 0.83 -18.82 -10.60
C GLU A 156 1.27 -20.08 -9.81
N ASN A 157 2.52 -20.18 -9.36
CA ASN A 157 3.06 -21.30 -8.58
C ASN A 157 3.07 -21.07 -7.05
N THR A 158 2.60 -19.92 -6.56
CA THR A 158 2.75 -19.54 -5.15
C THR A 158 1.84 -20.26 -4.16
N ILE A 159 0.73 -20.83 -4.64
CA ILE A 159 -0.27 -21.41 -3.76
C ILE A 159 0.13 -22.78 -3.20
N ASP A 160 0.90 -23.54 -3.97
CA ASP A 160 1.40 -24.83 -3.51
C ASP A 160 2.47 -24.63 -2.41
N ASP A 161 3.34 -23.64 -2.58
CA ASP A 161 4.36 -23.26 -1.58
C ASP A 161 3.71 -22.71 -0.29
N LEU A 162 2.59 -22.02 -0.42
CA LEU A 162 1.77 -21.55 0.71
C LEU A 162 1.06 -22.68 1.43
N ALA A 163 0.47 -23.62 0.70
CA ALA A 163 -0.19 -24.78 1.28
C ALA A 163 0.79 -25.62 2.10
N ILE A 164 2.03 -25.78 1.61
CA ILE A 164 3.12 -26.46 2.32
C ILE A 164 3.48 -25.70 3.61
N SER A 165 3.71 -24.39 3.51
CA SER A 165 4.12 -23.55 4.64
C SER A 165 3.04 -23.46 5.73
N LEU A 166 1.77 -23.40 5.34
CA LEU A 166 0.62 -23.42 6.25
C LEU A 166 0.44 -24.78 6.92
N SER A 167 0.76 -25.88 6.24
CA SER A 167 0.75 -27.22 6.83
C SER A 167 1.84 -27.38 7.90
N ASP A 168 3.02 -26.78 7.70
CA ASP A 168 4.08 -26.75 8.70
C ASP A 168 3.68 -25.94 9.94
N LEU A 169 2.95 -24.83 9.75
CA LEU A 169 2.40 -24.01 10.83
C LEU A 169 1.40 -24.82 11.68
N LYS A 170 0.52 -25.59 11.04
CA LYS A 170 -0.45 -26.47 11.73
C LYS A 170 0.22 -27.44 12.71
N ASN A 171 1.42 -27.92 12.40
CA ASN A 171 2.15 -28.87 13.23
C ASN A 171 2.87 -28.21 14.42
N LYS A 172 3.12 -26.89 14.37
CA LYS A 172 3.84 -26.13 15.41
C LYS A 172 2.92 -25.42 16.39
N LEU A 173 1.63 -25.26 16.08
CA LEU A 173 0.66 -24.71 17.03
C LEU A 173 0.09 -25.81 17.95
N PRO A 174 -0.02 -25.56 19.27
CA PRO A 174 -0.82 -26.39 20.16
C PRO A 174 -2.30 -26.15 19.86
N LEU A 175 -2.82 -26.82 18.84
CA LEU A 175 -4.19 -26.66 18.35
C LEU A 175 -5.17 -27.33 19.33
N LYS A 176 -5.90 -26.53 20.11
CA LYS A 176 -7.19 -26.97 20.68
C LYS A 176 -8.25 -26.90 19.58
N GLU A 177 -9.05 -27.97 19.53
CA GLU A 177 -9.91 -28.34 18.40
C GLU A 177 -10.92 -27.25 17.98
N GLY A 178 -11.03 -27.04 16.66
CA GLY A 178 -12.18 -26.37 16.03
C GLY A 178 -11.84 -25.37 14.91
N ASN A 179 -12.38 -25.60 13.70
CA ASN A 179 -12.55 -24.64 12.60
C ASN A 179 -11.32 -24.05 11.86
N LEU A 180 -10.12 -24.62 11.98
CA LEU A 180 -9.00 -24.29 11.07
C LEU A 180 -9.00 -25.12 9.78
N ARG A 181 -9.70 -26.26 9.74
CA ARG A 181 -9.75 -27.12 8.55
C ARG A 181 -10.46 -26.46 7.35
N ASP A 182 -11.43 -25.58 7.62
CA ASP A 182 -12.21 -24.87 6.60
C ASP A 182 -11.42 -23.72 5.96
N LEU A 183 -10.42 -23.18 6.66
CA LEU A 183 -9.45 -22.22 6.11
C LEU A 183 -8.52 -22.84 5.06
N PHE A 184 -8.45 -24.18 4.98
CA PHE A 184 -7.56 -24.91 4.06
C PHE A 184 -8.26 -25.51 2.83
N ALA A 185 -9.51 -25.11 2.53
CA ALA A 185 -10.24 -25.57 1.35
C ALA A 185 -9.81 -24.84 0.05
N PHE A 186 -8.50 -24.85 -0.25
CA PHE A 186 -7.86 -24.10 -1.34
C PHE A 186 -7.98 -24.70 -2.75
N ASP A 187 -8.82 -25.70 -2.94
CA ASP A 187 -8.78 -26.55 -4.14
C ASP A 187 -9.41 -25.92 -5.40
N LYS A 188 -9.68 -24.60 -5.41
CA LYS A 188 -10.33 -23.91 -6.53
C LYS A 188 -9.47 -22.77 -7.12
N PRO A 189 -9.02 -22.88 -8.38
CA PRO A 189 -8.07 -21.95 -8.99
C PRO A 189 -8.59 -20.55 -9.31
N GLU A 190 -9.90 -20.33 -9.28
CA GLU A 190 -10.52 -19.08 -9.76
C GLU A 190 -10.51 -17.93 -8.74
N TYR A 191 -10.11 -18.19 -7.49
CA TYR A 191 -10.23 -17.23 -6.38
C TYR A 191 -8.87 -16.87 -5.73
N ARG A 192 -7.78 -17.23 -6.39
CA ARG A 192 -6.41 -17.32 -5.87
C ARG A 192 -5.79 -16.01 -5.37
N GLY A 193 -6.08 -14.87 -6.00
CA GLY A 193 -5.50 -13.58 -5.61
C GLY A 193 -6.22 -12.87 -4.46
N GLN A 194 -7.54 -13.09 -4.34
CA GLN A 194 -8.39 -12.36 -3.40
C GLN A 194 -8.53 -13.12 -2.07
N ILE A 195 -8.63 -14.45 -2.13
CA ILE A 195 -8.64 -15.29 -0.92
C ILE A 195 -7.32 -15.13 -0.13
N PHE A 196 -6.20 -14.80 -0.78
CA PHE A 196 -4.91 -14.71 -0.09
C PHE A 196 -4.84 -13.60 0.96
N GLU A 197 -5.37 -12.42 0.64
CA GLU A 197 -5.44 -11.31 1.58
C GLU A 197 -6.52 -11.56 2.66
N ASP A 198 -7.65 -12.15 2.27
CA ASP A 198 -8.72 -12.53 3.21
C ASP A 198 -8.24 -13.58 4.24
N ILE A 199 -7.41 -14.54 3.81
CA ILE A 199 -6.84 -15.55 4.72
C ILE A 199 -5.82 -14.94 5.65
N LYS A 200 -4.96 -14.02 5.17
CA LYS A 200 -4.07 -13.29 6.07
C LYS A 200 -4.89 -12.63 7.16
N ALA A 201 -5.95 -11.89 6.79
CA ALA A 201 -6.81 -11.22 7.74
C ALA A 201 -7.44 -12.19 8.77
N ILE A 202 -8.00 -13.33 8.31
CA ILE A 202 -8.65 -14.31 9.21
C ILE A 202 -7.65 -15.03 10.11
N ILE A 203 -6.47 -15.38 9.60
CA ILE A 203 -5.40 -16.02 10.39
C ILE A 203 -4.89 -15.03 11.45
N PHE A 204 -4.69 -13.77 11.07
CA PHE A 204 -4.32 -12.71 12.01
C PHE A 204 -5.40 -12.53 13.09
N GLU A 205 -6.68 -12.40 12.70
CA GLU A 205 -7.78 -12.27 13.65
C GLU A 205 -7.77 -13.41 14.67
N ARG A 206 -7.66 -14.68 14.24
CA ARG A 206 -7.77 -15.82 15.17
C ARG A 206 -6.52 -16.14 15.97
N LEU A 207 -5.32 -15.85 15.47
CA LEU A 207 -4.08 -16.02 16.24
C LEU A 207 -3.97 -14.99 17.37
N PHE A 208 -4.43 -13.75 17.12
CA PHE A 208 -4.32 -12.66 18.09
C PHE A 208 -5.58 -12.43 18.94
N SER A 209 -6.75 -13.00 18.56
CA SER A 209 -7.96 -13.00 19.40
C SER A 209 -8.01 -14.15 20.43
N GLY A 210 -7.01 -15.04 20.42
CA GLY A 210 -6.99 -16.26 21.24
C GLY A 210 -6.68 -16.06 22.74
N GLU A 211 -6.28 -14.86 23.17
CA GLU A 211 -5.92 -14.61 24.58
C GLU A 211 -7.03 -13.96 25.42
N THR A 212 -8.18 -13.62 24.84
CA THR A 212 -9.31 -13.04 25.60
C THR A 212 -10.41 -14.05 25.86
N ASN A 213 -10.12 -15.07 26.67
CA ASN A 213 -11.13 -15.77 27.46
C ASN A 213 -10.48 -16.60 28.59
N GLN A 214 -10.22 -15.93 29.71
CA GLN A 214 -10.39 -16.50 31.05
C GLN A 214 -10.73 -15.42 32.06
#